data_AF-M4C2I4-F1
#
_entry.id   AF-M4C2I4-F1
#
_cell.length_a   1.000
_cell.length_b   1.000
_cell.length_c   1.000
_cell.angle_alpha   90.00
_cell.angle_beta   90.00
_cell.angle_gamma   90.00
#
_symmetry.space_group_name_H-M   'P 1'
#
loop_
_entity.id
_entity.type
_entity.pdbx_description
1 polymer ?
#
loop_
_entity_poly.entity_id
_entity_poly.type
_entity_poly.pdbx_seq_one_letter_code
_entity_poly.pdbx_strand_id
1 'polypeptide(L)'
;MKRTLTYLAVVALLLPATSSRPQSSTTALLDVPATASDNDPSNSAKSQRLAAPMVEEDRTWFEPAVSWIKTTLWIALGKSEEEVKEMLGMKGLTETGFTTSKNYKQFENFQNARESQLLDVWSSQKKLAHDVWEELKLQEAPPGGLEHSANFKLYERYLKIEDDNIWERMNDEDVKKWDEREGEEELNAKTEIWKSADRPPWYVKSRLNLHQGRNACRNQPNFVYFRRYLDETDNFLSKYYLGLEEKEATEKRIAALAQHKKHEMLRTWSVPRQRASGTLFVTKKKQRRDFYMLP
;
A
#
# COMPACT_ATOMS: atom_id res chain seq x y z
N MET A 1 -10.47 6.42 -13.35
CA MET A 1 -11.34 5.36 -12.80
C MET A 1 -11.27 5.47 -11.28
N LYS A 2 -12.31 6.00 -10.63
CA LYS A 2 -12.30 6.33 -9.20
C LYS A 2 -12.40 5.05 -8.36
N ARG A 3 -11.28 4.54 -7.85
CA ARG A 3 -11.27 3.68 -6.66
C ARG A 3 -11.17 4.60 -5.45
N THR A 4 -12.31 5.18 -5.09
CA THR A 4 -12.46 5.91 -3.83
C THR A 4 -12.28 4.94 -2.68
N LEU A 5 -11.44 5.37 -1.72
CA LEU A 5 -11.24 4.78 -0.41
C LEU A 5 -12.54 4.29 0.23
N THR A 6 -12.58 3.03 0.60
CA THR A 6 -13.42 2.51 1.68
C THR A 6 -12.55 1.59 2.54
N TYR A 7 -11.70 2.17 3.39
CA TYR A 7 -10.97 1.44 4.42
C TYR A 7 -11.04 2.07 5.83
N LEU A 8 -11.82 3.14 6.03
CA LEU A 8 -11.90 3.86 7.31
C LEU A 8 -13.18 3.63 8.15
N ALA A 9 -14.00 2.62 7.85
CA ALA A 9 -15.28 2.44 8.55
C ALA A 9 -15.31 1.36 9.66
N VAL A 10 -14.25 0.57 9.86
CA VAL A 10 -14.32 -0.59 10.79
C VAL A 10 -13.76 -0.28 12.20
N VAL A 11 -13.07 0.84 12.42
CA VAL A 11 -12.43 1.13 13.72
C VAL A 11 -13.37 1.81 14.74
N ALA A 12 -14.59 2.19 14.37
CA ALA A 12 -15.47 3.02 15.20
C ALA A 12 -16.42 2.26 16.17
N LEU A 13 -16.29 0.95 16.36
CA LEU A 13 -17.15 0.19 17.27
C LEU A 13 -16.31 -0.70 18.19
N LEU A 14 -15.81 -0.13 19.29
CA LEU A 14 -15.68 -0.74 20.63
C LEU A 14 -14.74 0.13 21.50
N LEU A 15 -15.29 1.21 22.06
CA LEU A 15 -14.76 1.80 23.29
C LEU A 15 -15.79 1.54 24.40
N PRO A 16 -15.49 0.76 25.45
CA PRO A 16 -16.28 0.80 26.66
C PRO A 16 -16.06 2.16 27.34
N ALA A 17 -17.16 2.85 27.62
CA ALA A 17 -17.16 4.05 28.45
C ALA A 17 -16.58 3.70 29.83
N THR A 18 -15.42 4.26 30.15
CA THR A 18 -14.88 4.23 31.51
C THR A 18 -15.67 5.23 32.36
N SER A 19 -16.73 4.74 33.00
CA SER A 19 -17.38 5.45 34.11
C SER A 19 -16.37 5.54 35.25
N SER A 20 -15.97 6.76 35.58
CA SER A 20 -15.25 7.07 36.81
C SER A 20 -16.09 6.66 38.02
N ARG A 21 -15.49 5.90 38.94
CA ARG A 21 -16.07 5.57 40.25
C ARG A 21 -15.17 6.18 41.33
N PRO A 22 -15.66 7.07 42.19
CA PRO A 22 -14.90 7.54 43.34
C PRO A 22 -14.92 6.49 44.46
N GLN A 23 -13.79 6.39 45.17
CA GLN A 23 -13.64 5.65 46.41
C GLN A 23 -14.31 6.41 47.56
N SER A 24 -14.99 5.68 48.44
CA SER A 24 -15.15 6.05 49.86
C SER A 24 -15.43 4.79 50.67
N SER A 25 -14.61 4.60 51.70
CA SER A 25 -14.71 3.56 52.72
C SER A 25 -15.70 4.00 53.81
N THR A 26 -16.58 3.12 54.31
CA THR A 26 -17.03 3.14 55.73
C THR A 26 -17.66 1.79 56.13
N THR A 27 -17.28 1.31 57.30
CA THR A 27 -17.79 0.16 58.09
C THR A 27 -19.13 0.45 58.80
N ALA A 28 -20.05 -0.53 58.92
CA ALA A 28 -20.81 -0.82 60.15
C ALA A 28 -21.78 -2.02 60.00
N LEU A 29 -21.89 -2.80 61.07
CA LEU A 29 -22.79 -3.92 61.37
C LEU A 29 -24.25 -3.47 61.63
N LEU A 30 -25.24 -4.34 61.39
CA LEU A 30 -26.27 -4.82 62.36
C LEU A 30 -27.43 -5.61 61.71
N ASP A 31 -28.16 -6.30 62.58
CA ASP A 31 -29.06 -7.45 62.42
C ASP A 31 -30.43 -7.25 61.73
N VAL A 32 -30.87 -8.31 61.02
CA VAL A 32 -32.15 -9.09 61.03
C VAL A 32 -33.32 -8.51 61.89
N PRO A 33 -34.61 -8.48 61.45
CA PRO A 33 -35.40 -9.70 61.22
C PRO A 33 -36.49 -9.74 60.13
N ALA A 34 -36.95 -10.98 59.94
CA ALA A 34 -37.95 -11.48 59.01
C ALA A 34 -39.39 -11.05 59.32
N THR A 35 -40.22 -10.98 58.27
CA THR A 35 -41.62 -11.43 58.30
C THR A 35 -42.02 -12.02 56.95
N ALA A 36 -42.67 -13.18 57.03
CA ALA A 36 -43.20 -13.99 55.95
C ALA A 36 -44.47 -13.39 55.31
N SER A 37 -44.73 -13.71 54.03
CA SER A 37 -46.09 -13.85 53.51
C SER A 37 -46.12 -14.69 52.22
N ASP A 38 -46.78 -15.84 52.39
CA ASP A 38 -47.44 -16.81 51.49
C ASP A 38 -47.35 -16.75 49.94
N ASN A 39 -46.90 -17.90 49.41
CA ASN A 39 -47.52 -18.81 48.44
C ASN A 39 -48.17 -18.27 47.14
N ASP A 40 -47.52 -18.57 46.00
CA ASP A 40 -48.19 -19.19 44.84
C ASP A 40 -47.18 -19.99 43.98
N PRO A 41 -47.37 -21.30 43.71
CA PRO A 41 -46.47 -22.10 42.90
C PRO A 41 -47.09 -22.41 41.53
N SER A 42 -46.67 -21.73 40.46
CA SER A 42 -46.68 -22.26 39.08
C SER A 42 -46.24 -21.19 38.09
N ASN A 43 -45.00 -21.27 37.59
CA ASN A 43 -44.69 -21.45 36.16
C ASN A 43 -43.29 -20.98 35.77
N SER A 44 -42.69 -21.78 34.88
CA SER A 44 -41.67 -21.39 33.92
C SER A 44 -40.22 -21.30 34.41
N ALA A 45 -39.57 -22.45 34.25
CA ALA A 45 -38.13 -22.60 34.15
C ALA A 45 -37.48 -21.57 33.21
N LYS A 46 -36.57 -20.75 33.74
CA LYS A 46 -35.41 -20.17 33.03
C LYS A 46 -34.45 -19.50 34.01
N SER A 47 -33.92 -20.30 34.93
CA SER A 47 -32.63 -19.98 35.56
C SER A 47 -31.55 -20.74 34.77
N GLN A 48 -30.42 -20.06 34.53
CA GLN A 48 -29.14 -20.63 34.07
C GLN A 48 -28.98 -20.99 32.58
N ARG A 49 -28.47 -20.01 31.82
CA ARG A 49 -27.34 -20.19 30.89
C ARG A 49 -26.43 -18.99 31.17
N LEU A 50 -25.55 -19.00 32.18
CA LEU A 50 -24.28 -19.73 32.18
C LEU A 50 -23.67 -19.75 30.78
N ALA A 51 -22.60 -18.97 30.65
CA ALA A 51 -21.69 -18.96 29.52
C ALA A 51 -21.49 -20.39 29.02
N ALA A 52 -22.07 -20.68 27.86
CA ALA A 52 -21.61 -21.82 27.10
C ALA A 52 -20.17 -21.48 26.67
N PRO A 53 -19.17 -22.32 26.96
CA PRO A 53 -17.88 -22.17 26.33
C PRO A 53 -18.13 -22.21 24.83
N MET A 54 -17.65 -21.20 24.11
CA MET A 54 -17.62 -21.24 22.64
C MET A 54 -16.86 -22.50 22.27
N VAL A 55 -17.63 -23.51 21.83
CA VAL A 55 -17.15 -24.83 21.43
C VAL A 55 -15.98 -24.62 20.49
N GLU A 56 -14.84 -25.06 20.98
CA GLU A 56 -13.55 -25.11 20.35
C GLU A 56 -13.50 -26.41 19.58
N GLU A 57 -14.17 -26.49 18.43
CA GLU A 57 -13.96 -27.53 17.42
C GLU A 57 -14.69 -27.14 16.12
N ASP A 58 -13.99 -27.31 15.00
CA ASP A 58 -14.36 -27.06 13.59
C ASP A 58 -14.34 -25.60 13.05
N ARG A 59 -13.20 -24.92 13.21
CA ARG A 59 -12.90 -23.60 12.58
C ARG A 59 -11.89 -23.62 11.42
N THR A 60 -11.57 -24.80 10.90
CA THR A 60 -10.51 -24.99 9.88
C THR A 60 -10.75 -24.25 8.55
N TRP A 61 -12.00 -23.87 8.23
CA TRP A 61 -12.34 -23.15 7.00
C TRP A 61 -12.33 -21.61 7.13
N PHE A 62 -12.25 -21.07 8.35
CA PHE A 62 -12.15 -19.62 8.62
C PHE A 62 -10.75 -19.18 9.06
N GLU A 63 -9.81 -20.12 9.22
CA GLU A 63 -8.41 -19.85 9.60
C GLU A 63 -7.79 -18.64 8.84
N PRO A 64 -7.92 -18.52 7.50
CA PRO A 64 -7.36 -17.38 6.77
C PRO A 64 -8.06 -16.05 7.09
N ALA A 65 -9.38 -16.08 7.30
CA ALA A 65 -10.16 -14.87 7.59
C ALA A 65 -9.90 -14.37 9.02
N VAL A 66 -9.82 -15.28 10.00
CA VAL A 66 -9.47 -14.93 11.39
C VAL A 66 -8.04 -14.42 11.48
N SER A 67 -7.10 -15.04 10.75
CA SER A 67 -5.72 -14.60 10.62
C SER A 67 -5.63 -13.16 10.11
N TRP A 68 -6.35 -12.85 9.02
CA TRP A 68 -6.38 -11.52 8.43
C TRP A 68 -6.97 -10.47 9.38
N ILE A 69 -8.12 -10.76 10.02
CA ILE A 69 -8.75 -9.85 11.00
C ILE A 69 -7.80 -9.53 12.16
N LYS A 70 -7.12 -10.54 12.72
CA LYS A 70 -6.14 -10.34 13.81
C LYS A 70 -5.00 -9.42 13.38
N THR A 71 -4.43 -9.67 12.21
CA THR A 71 -3.36 -8.84 11.65
C THR A 71 -3.81 -7.40 11.44
N THR A 72 -4.99 -7.19 10.84
CA THR A 72 -5.56 -5.85 10.67
C THR A 72 -5.77 -5.15 12.01
N LEU A 73 -6.24 -5.86 13.03
CA LEU A 73 -6.42 -5.30 14.37
C LEU A 73 -5.09 -4.91 15.02
N TRP A 74 -4.06 -5.76 14.95
CA TRP A 74 -2.73 -5.43 15.49
C TRP A 74 -2.12 -4.21 14.83
N ILE A 75 -2.26 -4.10 13.51
CA ILE A 75 -1.82 -2.93 12.75
C ILE A 75 -2.60 -1.68 13.17
N ALA A 76 -3.93 -1.76 13.26
CA ALA A 76 -4.78 -0.64 13.67
C ALA A 76 -4.49 -0.17 15.10
N LEU A 77 -4.10 -1.09 15.99
CA LEU A 77 -3.68 -0.79 17.36
C LEU A 77 -2.21 -0.35 17.47
N GLY A 78 -1.46 -0.29 16.36
CA GLY A 78 -0.06 0.14 16.35
C GLY A 78 0.89 -0.81 17.08
N LYS A 79 0.58 -2.13 17.10
CA LYS A 79 1.39 -3.12 17.83
C LYS A 79 2.79 -3.25 17.24
N SER A 80 3.79 -3.33 18.12
CA SER A 80 5.19 -3.55 17.71
C SER A 80 5.43 -5.01 17.30
N GLU A 81 6.56 -5.25 16.64
CA GLU A 81 6.96 -6.60 16.25
C GLU A 81 7.14 -7.51 17.46
N GLU A 82 7.76 -6.99 18.51
CA GLU A 82 8.02 -7.67 19.78
C GLU A 82 6.72 -7.98 20.52
N GLU A 83 5.76 -7.04 20.53
CA GLU A 83 4.44 -7.28 21.12
C GLU A 83 3.69 -8.39 20.37
N VAL A 84 3.71 -8.40 19.04
CA VAL A 84 3.07 -9.47 18.25
C VAL A 84 3.77 -10.80 18.46
N LYS A 85 5.11 -10.84 18.51
CA LYS A 85 5.89 -12.04 18.86
C LYS A 85 5.48 -12.58 20.23
N GLU A 86 5.31 -11.70 21.21
CA GLU A 86 4.84 -12.05 22.55
C GLU A 86 3.41 -12.60 22.54
N MET A 87 2.48 -11.93 21.85
CA MET A 87 1.09 -12.40 21.70
C MET A 87 0.98 -13.74 20.98
N LEU A 88 1.92 -14.04 20.09
CA LEU A 88 2.00 -15.31 19.38
C LEU A 88 2.74 -16.40 20.18
N GLY A 89 3.19 -16.10 21.41
CA GLY A 89 3.96 -17.04 22.23
C GLY A 89 5.30 -17.41 21.60
N MET A 90 5.86 -16.54 20.75
CA MET A 90 7.12 -16.75 20.04
C MET A 90 8.32 -16.09 20.75
N LYS A 91 8.06 -15.40 21.87
CA LYS A 91 9.10 -14.75 22.67
C LYS A 91 10.00 -15.79 23.33
N GLY A 92 11.32 -15.64 23.15
CA GLY A 92 12.32 -16.55 23.73
C GLY A 92 12.56 -17.84 22.95
N LEU A 93 11.91 -18.03 21.79
CA LEU A 93 12.27 -19.12 20.88
C LEU A 93 13.64 -18.86 20.25
N THR A 94 14.41 -19.92 20.04
CA THR A 94 15.62 -19.88 19.20
C THR A 94 15.23 -19.57 17.75
N GLU A 95 16.17 -19.14 16.90
CA GLU A 95 15.89 -18.84 15.48
C GLU A 95 15.26 -20.05 14.74
N THR A 96 15.76 -21.25 15.03
CA THR A 96 15.18 -22.50 14.50
C THR A 96 13.79 -22.78 15.06
N GLY A 97 13.56 -22.55 16.36
CA GLY A 97 12.24 -22.68 16.98
C GLY A 97 11.24 -21.62 16.48
N PHE A 98 11.73 -20.44 16.12
CA PHE A 98 10.94 -19.32 15.62
C PHE A 98 10.33 -19.65 14.25
N THR A 99 11.19 -20.05 13.31
CA THR A 99 10.82 -20.36 11.93
C THR A 99 10.01 -21.65 11.78
N THR A 100 10.18 -22.61 12.69
CA THR A 100 9.42 -23.88 12.70
C THR A 100 8.10 -23.81 13.46
N SER A 101 7.84 -22.72 14.20
CA SER A 101 6.62 -22.58 14.98
C SER A 101 5.37 -22.49 14.08
N LYS A 102 4.27 -23.09 14.52
CA LYS A 102 2.97 -23.00 13.83
C LYS A 102 2.45 -21.56 13.65
N ASN A 103 2.92 -20.64 14.51
CA ASN A 103 2.52 -19.23 14.52
C ASN A 103 3.41 -18.35 13.62
N TYR A 104 4.51 -18.88 13.08
CA TYR A 104 5.43 -18.13 12.23
C TYR A 104 4.73 -17.50 11.02
N LYS A 105 3.85 -18.25 10.35
CA LYS A 105 3.10 -17.74 9.19
C LYS A 105 2.17 -16.57 9.55
N GLN A 106 1.61 -16.56 10.76
CA GLN A 106 0.80 -15.44 11.24
C GLN A 106 1.66 -14.19 11.48
N PHE A 107 2.85 -14.39 12.04
CA PHE A 107 3.81 -13.32 12.27
C PHE A 107 4.34 -12.74 10.95
N GLU A 108 4.65 -13.58 9.97
CA GLU A 108 5.04 -13.18 8.61
C GLU A 108 3.93 -12.36 7.92
N ASN A 109 2.67 -12.82 8.01
CA ASN A 109 1.52 -12.07 7.51
C ASN A 109 1.40 -10.68 8.17
N PHE A 110 1.67 -10.58 9.47
CA PHE A 110 1.68 -9.30 10.18
C PHE A 110 2.76 -8.35 9.65
N GLN A 111 4.00 -8.83 9.49
CA GLN A 111 5.08 -8.02 8.93
C GLN A 111 4.75 -7.52 7.52
N ASN A 112 4.31 -8.43 6.64
CA ASN A 112 3.96 -8.09 5.25
C ASN A 112 2.82 -7.06 5.18
N ALA A 113 1.80 -7.20 6.02
CA ALA A 113 0.66 -6.29 6.04
C ALA A 113 1.03 -4.91 6.62
N ARG A 114 1.86 -4.86 7.67
CA ARG A 114 2.39 -3.62 8.22
C ARG A 114 3.22 -2.88 7.18
N GLU A 115 4.06 -3.60 6.47
CA GLU A 115 4.89 -3.05 5.41
C GLU A 115 4.06 -2.50 4.25
N SER A 116 3.05 -3.26 3.79
CA SER A 116 2.14 -2.83 2.74
C SER A 116 1.40 -1.56 3.13
N GLN A 117 0.92 -1.47 4.39
CA GLN A 117 0.27 -0.26 4.88
C GLN A 117 1.21 0.94 4.88
N LEU A 118 2.47 0.75 5.27
CA LEU A 118 3.47 1.81 5.28
C LEU A 118 3.73 2.34 3.86
N LEU A 119 3.89 1.44 2.89
CA LEU A 119 4.02 1.79 1.47
C LEU A 119 2.79 2.54 0.95
N ASP A 120 1.58 2.11 1.31
CA ASP A 120 0.33 2.79 0.95
C ASP A 120 0.25 4.21 1.55
N VAL A 121 0.69 4.37 2.80
CA VAL A 121 0.74 5.68 3.47
C VAL A 121 1.71 6.60 2.74
N TRP A 122 2.97 6.18 2.51
CA TRP A 122 3.95 7.02 1.81
C TRP A 122 3.50 7.37 0.39
N SER A 123 2.94 6.40 -0.34
CA SER A 123 2.43 6.59 -1.70
C SER A 123 1.24 7.56 -1.74
N SER A 124 0.26 7.39 -0.83
CA SER A 124 -0.92 8.26 -0.76
C SER A 124 -0.58 9.70 -0.34
N GLN A 125 0.42 9.86 0.52
CA GLN A 125 0.96 11.17 0.92
C GLN A 125 1.86 11.81 -0.14
N LYS A 126 2.17 11.10 -1.25
CA LYS A 126 3.14 11.51 -2.28
C LYS A 126 4.47 11.92 -1.65
N LYS A 127 4.94 11.11 -0.70
CA LYS A 127 6.19 11.37 0.02
C LYS A 127 7.36 11.39 -0.97
N LEU A 128 8.38 12.21 -0.74
CA LEU A 128 9.55 12.20 -1.61
C LEU A 128 10.39 10.96 -1.34
N ALA A 129 10.99 10.39 -2.38
CA ALA A 129 11.98 9.32 -2.28
C ALA A 129 13.03 9.64 -1.21
N HIS A 130 13.63 10.84 -1.28
CA HIS A 130 14.61 11.30 -0.31
C HIS A 130 14.07 11.33 1.13
N ASP A 131 12.83 11.80 1.35
CA ASP A 131 12.26 11.81 2.72
C ASP A 131 12.01 10.39 3.25
N VAL A 132 11.75 9.40 2.38
CA VAL A 132 11.66 7.98 2.76
C VAL A 132 13.05 7.40 3.05
N TRP A 133 14.06 7.79 2.27
CA TRP A 133 15.45 7.41 2.49
C TRP A 133 15.93 7.83 3.88
N GLU A 134 15.68 9.08 4.27
CA GLU A 134 16.01 9.61 5.58
C GLU A 134 15.24 8.93 6.71
N GLU A 135 13.93 8.69 6.53
CA GLU A 135 13.09 7.99 7.52
C GLU A 135 13.58 6.56 7.79
N LEU A 136 14.06 5.89 6.74
CA LEU A 136 14.65 4.55 6.81
C LEU A 136 16.11 4.54 7.27
N LYS A 137 16.71 5.71 7.49
CA LYS A 137 18.10 5.91 7.92
C LYS A 137 19.11 5.20 7.03
N LEU A 138 18.87 5.20 5.72
CA LEU A 138 19.71 4.46 4.77
C LEU A 138 21.12 5.05 4.66
N GLN A 139 21.29 6.33 4.99
CA GLN A 139 22.59 7.00 5.13
C GLN A 139 23.46 6.45 6.27
N GLU A 140 22.86 5.79 7.27
CA GLU A 140 23.57 5.20 8.40
C GLU A 140 24.01 3.75 8.13
N ALA A 141 23.70 3.20 6.95
CA ALA A 141 24.06 1.84 6.60
C ALA A 141 25.60 1.67 6.50
N PRO A 142 26.16 0.55 6.98
CA PRO A 142 27.59 0.30 6.85
C PRO A 142 28.00 0.19 5.37
N PRO A 143 29.24 0.58 5.01
CA PRO A 143 29.73 0.46 3.64
C PRO A 143 29.56 -0.96 3.09
N GLY A 144 28.91 -1.09 1.92
CA GLY A 144 28.63 -2.39 1.28
C GLY A 144 27.48 -3.21 1.91
N GLY A 145 26.87 -2.74 3.01
CA GLY A 145 25.73 -3.41 3.65
C GLY A 145 24.36 -2.88 3.23
N LEU A 146 24.32 -1.76 2.51
CA LEU A 146 23.10 -1.05 2.15
C LEU A 146 22.13 -1.94 1.34
N GLU A 147 22.59 -2.52 0.23
CA GLU A 147 21.78 -3.32 -0.71
C GLU A 147 21.17 -4.58 -0.08
N HIS A 148 21.76 -5.09 1.00
CA HIS A 148 21.28 -6.28 1.69
C HIS A 148 20.38 -5.97 2.89
N SER A 149 20.27 -4.69 3.28
CA SER A 149 19.45 -4.28 4.41
C SER A 149 17.95 -4.41 4.11
N ALA A 150 17.17 -4.77 5.13
CA ALA A 150 15.71 -4.85 5.00
C ALA A 150 15.10 -3.48 4.66
N ASN A 151 15.66 -2.40 5.22
CA ASN A 151 15.23 -1.03 4.95
C ASN A 151 15.47 -0.65 3.49
N PHE A 152 16.60 -1.00 2.89
CA PHE A 152 16.84 -0.71 1.48
C PHE A 152 15.89 -1.47 0.57
N LYS A 153 15.61 -2.74 0.85
CA LYS A 153 14.59 -3.51 0.10
C LYS A 153 13.20 -2.90 0.20
N LEU A 154 12.84 -2.36 1.36
CA LEU A 154 11.59 -1.62 1.55
C LEU A 154 11.58 -0.33 0.72
N TYR A 155 12.70 0.39 0.71
CA TYR A 155 12.89 1.57 -0.13
C TYR A 155 12.78 1.28 -1.63
N GLU A 156 13.38 0.19 -2.13
CA GLU A 156 13.25 -0.22 -3.53
C GLU A 156 11.79 -0.50 -3.91
N ARG A 157 11.04 -1.18 -3.03
CA ARG A 157 9.60 -1.41 -3.24
C ARG A 157 8.83 -0.09 -3.29
N TYR A 158 9.18 0.86 -2.43
CA TYR A 158 8.60 2.21 -2.47
C TYR A 158 8.90 2.91 -3.79
N LEU A 159 10.16 2.97 -4.22
CA LEU A 159 10.58 3.59 -5.48
C LEU A 159 9.84 2.98 -6.67
N LYS A 160 9.66 1.66 -6.68
CA LYS A 160 8.90 0.98 -7.73
C LYS A 160 7.45 1.44 -7.78
N ILE A 161 6.76 1.50 -6.63
CA ILE A 161 5.37 1.99 -6.54
C ILE A 161 5.29 3.45 -7.00
N GLU A 162 6.22 4.30 -6.55
CA GLU A 162 6.29 5.70 -6.97
C GLU A 162 6.46 5.83 -8.48
N ASP A 163 7.42 5.11 -9.05
CA ASP A 163 7.73 5.12 -10.48
C ASP A 163 6.58 4.58 -11.33
N ASP A 164 5.96 3.48 -10.93
CA ASP A 164 4.77 2.91 -11.59
C ASP A 164 3.62 3.92 -11.58
N ASN A 165 3.35 4.53 -10.42
CA ASN A 165 2.29 5.53 -10.30
C ASN A 165 2.57 6.78 -11.15
N ILE A 166 3.84 7.18 -11.30
CA ILE A 166 4.23 8.32 -12.15
C ILE A 166 4.06 7.95 -13.62
N TRP A 167 4.55 6.78 -14.02
CA TRP A 167 4.45 6.26 -15.38
C TRP A 167 2.99 6.18 -15.85
N GLU A 168 2.09 5.67 -15.00
CA GLU A 168 0.65 5.59 -15.30
C GLU A 168 -0.03 6.97 -15.42
N ARG A 169 0.55 8.01 -14.80
CA ARG A 169 0.00 9.37 -14.74
C ARG A 169 0.77 10.37 -15.60
N MET A 170 1.62 9.94 -16.54
CA MET A 170 2.48 10.85 -17.32
C MET A 170 1.76 11.93 -18.14
N ASN A 171 0.44 11.89 -18.27
CA ASN A 171 -0.35 12.97 -18.86
C ASN A 171 -0.70 14.10 -17.87
N ASP A 172 -0.43 13.95 -16.58
CA ASP A 172 -0.62 14.99 -15.57
C ASP A 172 0.63 15.88 -15.51
N GLU A 173 0.44 17.19 -15.67
CA GLU A 173 1.50 18.21 -15.56
C GLU A 173 2.12 18.26 -14.14
N ASP A 174 1.46 17.65 -13.16
CA ASP A 174 1.82 17.63 -11.73
C ASP A 174 2.82 16.52 -11.34
N VAL A 175 3.40 15.80 -12.32
CA VAL A 175 4.45 14.81 -12.02
C VAL A 175 5.69 15.55 -11.52
N LYS A 176 5.87 15.52 -10.20
CA LYS A 176 6.97 16.15 -9.47
C LYS A 176 8.31 15.78 -10.08
N LYS A 177 9.01 16.78 -10.60
CA LYS A 177 10.34 16.65 -11.18
C LYS A 177 11.34 16.38 -10.05
N TRP A 178 12.37 15.60 -10.37
CA TRP A 178 13.60 15.31 -9.60
C TRP A 178 13.86 16.18 -8.36
N ASP A 179 14.23 15.56 -7.25
CA ASP A 179 14.66 16.27 -6.03
C ASP A 179 16.18 16.44 -6.03
N GLU A 180 16.65 17.69 -5.90
CA GLU A 180 18.06 18.07 -5.86
C GLU A 180 18.82 17.49 -4.65
N ARG A 181 18.09 17.02 -3.63
CA ARG A 181 18.65 16.41 -2.42
C ARG A 181 19.06 14.95 -2.61
N GLU A 182 18.66 14.32 -3.72
CA GLU A 182 18.92 12.91 -3.99
C GLU A 182 20.43 12.63 -4.12
N GLY A 183 20.93 11.74 -3.27
CA GLY A 183 22.33 11.28 -3.29
C GLY A 183 22.65 10.32 -4.44
N GLU A 184 23.93 9.95 -4.57
CA GLU A 184 24.39 9.02 -5.60
C GLU A 184 23.73 7.64 -5.46
N GLU A 185 23.63 7.13 -4.24
CA GLU A 185 23.03 5.82 -3.95
C GLU A 185 21.53 5.80 -4.25
N GLU A 186 20.81 6.90 -3.98
CA GLU A 186 19.40 7.05 -4.33
C GLU A 186 19.18 7.03 -5.85
N LEU A 187 20.01 7.79 -6.59
CA LEU A 187 19.96 7.84 -8.04
C LEU A 187 20.38 6.49 -8.66
N ASN A 188 21.27 5.76 -8.00
CA ASN A 188 21.62 4.39 -8.35
C ASN A 188 20.41 3.46 -8.22
N ALA A 189 19.76 3.44 -7.07
CA ALA A 189 18.55 2.63 -6.87
C ALA A 189 17.46 2.96 -7.91
N LYS A 190 17.20 4.24 -8.18
CA LYS A 190 16.23 4.64 -9.21
C LYS A 190 16.60 4.18 -10.61
N THR A 191 17.88 4.25 -10.95
CA THR A 191 18.40 3.76 -12.23
C THR A 191 18.10 2.27 -12.40
N GLU A 192 18.35 1.47 -11.36
CA GLU A 192 18.05 0.03 -11.34
C GLU A 192 16.54 -0.25 -11.49
N ILE A 193 15.69 0.53 -10.80
CA ILE A 193 14.24 0.43 -10.95
C ILE A 193 13.81 0.73 -12.39
N TRP A 194 14.30 1.81 -13.00
CA TRP A 194 13.95 2.14 -14.38
C TRP A 194 14.43 1.10 -15.40
N LYS A 195 15.61 0.52 -15.17
CA LYS A 195 16.16 -0.58 -15.97
C LYS A 195 15.27 -1.83 -15.84
N SER A 196 14.98 -2.27 -14.61
CA SER A 196 14.17 -3.47 -14.36
C SER A 196 12.74 -3.34 -14.87
N ALA A 197 12.19 -2.12 -14.90
CA ALA A 197 10.87 -1.83 -15.43
C ALA A 197 10.85 -1.55 -16.95
N ASP A 198 11.99 -1.69 -17.65
CA ASP A 198 12.16 -1.35 -19.08
C ASP A 198 11.53 0.00 -19.45
N ARG A 199 11.77 1.01 -18.58
CA ARG A 199 11.29 2.36 -18.86
C ARG A 199 11.95 2.87 -20.12
N PRO A 200 11.30 3.69 -20.95
CA PRO A 200 11.94 4.19 -22.16
C PRO A 200 12.97 5.30 -21.84
N PRO A 201 14.04 5.46 -22.64
CA PRO A 201 15.08 6.45 -22.33
C PRO A 201 14.59 7.91 -22.24
N TRP A 202 13.57 8.29 -23.03
CA TRP A 202 13.01 9.63 -22.95
C TRP A 202 12.37 9.90 -21.57
N TYR A 203 11.78 8.86 -20.94
CA TYR A 203 11.22 8.94 -19.60
C TYR A 203 12.32 9.15 -18.57
N VAL A 204 13.34 8.28 -18.60
CA VAL A 204 14.47 8.36 -17.67
C VAL A 204 15.19 9.71 -17.79
N LYS A 205 15.42 10.18 -19.02
CA LYS A 205 15.97 11.51 -19.30
C LYS A 205 15.14 12.62 -18.65
N SER A 206 13.81 12.53 -18.75
CA SER A 206 12.90 13.48 -18.11
C SER A 206 12.96 13.39 -16.58
N ARG A 207 13.00 12.18 -16.00
CA ARG A 207 13.07 11.96 -14.55
C ARG A 207 14.38 12.46 -13.94
N LEU A 208 15.46 12.47 -14.71
CA LEU A 208 16.76 13.02 -14.32
C LEU A 208 16.89 14.54 -14.60
N ASN A 209 15.79 15.20 -14.98
CA ASN A 209 15.74 16.63 -15.30
C ASN A 209 16.66 17.05 -16.47
N LEU A 210 17.00 16.12 -17.37
CA LEU A 210 17.91 16.36 -18.48
C LEU A 210 17.16 16.95 -19.69
N HIS A 211 16.45 18.07 -19.54
CA HIS A 211 15.59 18.61 -20.62
C HIS A 211 16.30 19.43 -21.71
N GLN A 212 17.58 19.75 -21.51
CA GLN A 212 18.31 20.63 -22.41
C GLN A 212 18.69 19.95 -23.75
N GLY A 213 19.24 20.73 -24.68
CA GLY A 213 19.78 20.20 -25.94
C GLY A 213 20.86 19.13 -25.70
N ARG A 214 21.10 18.28 -26.71
CA ARG A 214 21.98 17.09 -26.60
C ARG A 214 23.32 17.37 -25.92
N ASN A 215 23.97 18.49 -26.25
CA ASN A 215 25.29 18.85 -25.71
C ASN A 215 25.21 19.40 -24.29
N ALA A 216 24.13 20.10 -23.95
CA ALA A 216 23.94 20.72 -22.64
C ALA A 216 23.62 19.67 -21.56
N CYS A 217 22.87 18.62 -21.90
CA CYS A 217 22.63 17.51 -20.97
C CYS A 217 23.90 16.77 -20.56
N ARG A 218 24.89 16.64 -21.45
CA ARG A 218 26.13 15.86 -21.19
C ARG A 218 26.99 16.45 -20.08
N ASN A 219 26.85 17.75 -19.82
CA ASN A 219 27.60 18.46 -18.80
C ASN A 219 26.88 18.49 -17.43
N GLN A 220 25.66 17.94 -17.34
CA GLN A 220 24.92 17.91 -16.08
C GLN A 220 25.41 16.73 -15.22
N PRO A 221 25.53 16.89 -13.89
CA PRO A 221 25.95 15.81 -12.99
C PRO A 221 25.10 14.54 -13.14
N ASN A 222 23.79 14.68 -13.32
CA ASN A 222 22.85 13.56 -13.43
C ASN A 222 23.00 12.75 -14.73
N PHE A 223 23.77 13.25 -15.70
CA PHE A 223 23.99 12.56 -16.97
C PHE A 223 24.70 11.22 -16.79
N VAL A 224 25.51 11.07 -15.73
CA VAL A 224 26.21 9.80 -15.44
C VAL A 224 25.22 8.64 -15.24
N TYR A 225 24.11 8.88 -14.54
CA TYR A 225 23.08 7.88 -14.30
C TYR A 225 22.30 7.55 -15.57
N PHE A 226 21.99 8.57 -16.37
CA PHE A 226 21.35 8.34 -17.67
C PHE A 226 22.25 7.53 -18.60
N ARG A 227 23.55 7.84 -18.61
CA ARG A 227 24.53 7.09 -19.39
C ARG A 227 24.61 5.64 -18.94
N ARG A 228 24.72 5.37 -17.63
CA ARG A 228 24.73 4.00 -17.11
C ARG A 228 23.46 3.24 -17.51
N TYR A 229 22.30 3.87 -17.33
CA TYR A 229 21.03 3.33 -17.77
C TYR A 229 21.04 2.96 -19.27
N LEU A 230 21.61 3.81 -20.14
CA LEU A 230 21.72 3.54 -21.58
C LEU A 230 22.73 2.44 -21.92
N ASP A 231 23.85 2.36 -21.19
CA ASP A 231 24.90 1.37 -21.44
C ASP A 231 24.43 -0.05 -21.06
N GLU A 232 23.56 -0.16 -20.07
CA GLU A 232 23.07 -1.44 -19.54
C GLU A 232 21.72 -1.89 -20.14
N THR A 233 20.97 -0.96 -20.74
CA THR A 233 19.79 -1.30 -21.52
C THR A 233 20.23 -1.49 -22.97
N ASP A 234 20.20 -2.72 -23.49
CA ASP A 234 20.37 -3.02 -24.93
C ASP A 234 19.13 -2.55 -25.72
N ASN A 235 18.81 -1.27 -25.56
CA ASN A 235 17.70 -0.61 -26.18
C ASN A 235 18.24 0.11 -27.41
N PHE A 236 17.64 -0.13 -28.57
CA PHE A 236 17.95 0.60 -29.81
C PHE A 236 18.07 2.13 -29.62
N LEU A 237 17.29 2.70 -28.70
CA LEU A 237 17.33 4.12 -28.37
C LEU A 237 18.62 4.55 -27.68
N SER A 238 19.35 3.66 -26.99
CA SER A 238 20.66 3.99 -26.38
C SER A 238 21.65 4.42 -27.45
N LYS A 239 21.72 3.72 -28.58
CA LYS A 239 22.56 4.08 -29.73
C LYS A 239 22.20 5.45 -30.29
N TYR A 240 20.91 5.78 -30.37
CA TYR A 240 20.45 7.11 -30.78
C TYR A 240 20.90 8.21 -29.81
N TYR A 241 20.70 8.01 -28.51
CA TYR A 241 21.05 9.02 -27.49
C TYR A 241 22.58 9.18 -27.31
N LEU A 242 23.35 8.10 -27.50
CA LEU A 242 24.81 8.13 -27.52
C LEU A 242 25.38 8.76 -28.80
N GLY A 243 24.56 8.88 -29.86
CA GLY A 243 24.97 9.44 -31.15
C GLY A 243 25.73 8.44 -32.02
N LEU A 244 25.50 7.14 -31.82
CA LEU A 244 26.14 6.04 -32.53
C LEU A 244 25.37 5.63 -33.81
N GLU A 245 24.18 6.19 -34.05
CA GLU A 245 23.41 5.97 -35.29
C GLU A 245 22.94 7.30 -35.92
N GLU A 246 22.76 7.28 -37.25
CA GLU A 246 22.25 8.42 -38.00
C GLU A 246 20.87 8.85 -37.50
N LYS A 247 20.73 10.16 -37.28
CA LYS A 247 19.53 10.82 -36.73
C LYS A 247 18.25 10.50 -37.52
N GLU A 248 18.37 10.34 -38.84
CA GLU A 248 17.21 10.11 -39.71
C GLU A 248 16.64 8.69 -39.61
N ALA A 249 17.51 7.67 -39.53
CA ALA A 249 17.10 6.26 -39.39
C ALA A 249 16.41 6.01 -38.05
N THR A 250 16.92 6.67 -37.01
CA THR A 250 16.40 6.60 -35.64
C THR A 250 15.08 7.34 -35.49
N GLU A 251 14.94 8.55 -36.04
CA GLU A 251 13.66 9.29 -36.07
C GLU A 251 12.56 8.51 -36.81
N LYS A 252 12.88 7.91 -37.96
CA LYS A 252 11.93 7.05 -38.71
C LYS A 252 11.47 5.84 -37.90
N ARG A 253 12.38 5.16 -37.19
CA ARG A 253 12.05 4.02 -36.32
C ARG A 253 11.28 4.41 -35.07
N ILE A 254 11.61 5.54 -34.44
CA ILE A 254 10.86 6.10 -33.31
C ILE A 254 9.41 6.42 -33.74
N ALA A 255 9.23 7.06 -34.90
CA ALA A 255 7.91 7.35 -35.44
C ALA A 255 7.10 6.05 -35.67
N ALA A 256 7.74 5.01 -36.22
CA ALA A 256 7.10 3.70 -36.42
C ALA A 256 6.69 3.03 -35.09
N LEU A 257 7.56 3.05 -34.07
CA LEU A 257 7.26 2.51 -32.74
C LEU A 257 6.15 3.27 -32.02
N ALA A 258 6.14 4.60 -32.13
CA ALA A 258 5.09 5.44 -31.56
C ALA A 258 3.72 5.14 -32.20
N GLN A 259 3.68 4.97 -33.52
CA GLN A 259 2.47 4.53 -34.23
C GLN A 259 2.02 3.14 -33.78
N HIS A 260 2.95 2.19 -33.65
CA HIS A 260 2.64 0.84 -33.19
C HIS A 260 2.05 0.83 -31.77
N LYS A 261 2.71 1.48 -30.80
CA LYS A 261 2.20 1.58 -29.41
C LYS A 261 0.86 2.30 -29.34
N LYS A 262 0.65 3.35 -30.14
CA LYS A 262 -0.66 4.01 -30.25
C LYS A 262 -1.75 3.05 -30.72
N HIS A 263 -1.46 2.24 -31.74
CA HIS A 263 -2.39 1.21 -32.22
C HIS A 263 -2.66 0.12 -31.17
N GLU A 264 -1.64 -0.29 -30.43
CA GLU A 264 -1.77 -1.28 -29.36
C GLU A 264 -2.63 -0.74 -28.20
N MET A 265 -2.40 0.49 -27.76
CA MET A 265 -3.23 1.14 -26.74
C MET A 265 -4.68 1.32 -27.19
N LEU A 266 -4.92 1.62 -28.47
CA LEU A 266 -6.28 1.71 -29.01
C LEU A 266 -6.96 0.33 -29.07
N ARG A 267 -6.23 -0.75 -29.32
CA ARG A 267 -6.77 -2.12 -29.30
C ARG A 267 -7.14 -2.57 -27.89
N THR A 268 -6.30 -2.28 -26.88
CA THR A 268 -6.60 -2.63 -25.48
C THR A 268 -7.76 -1.82 -24.92
N TRP A 269 -7.95 -0.57 -25.37
CA TRP A 269 -9.11 0.25 -25.03
C TRP A 269 -10.41 -0.16 -25.74
N SER A 270 -10.32 -0.82 -26.89
CA SER A 270 -11.49 -1.18 -27.71
C SER A 270 -12.11 -2.52 -27.35
N VAL A 271 -11.63 -3.23 -26.32
CA VAL A 271 -12.31 -4.43 -25.82
C VAL A 271 -13.57 -3.98 -25.07
N PRO A 272 -14.78 -4.21 -25.60
CA PRO A 272 -15.99 -3.93 -24.85
C PRO A 272 -15.96 -4.86 -23.65
N ARG A 273 -15.92 -4.27 -22.45
CA ARG A 273 -16.17 -5.00 -21.22
C ARG A 273 -17.59 -5.55 -21.35
N GLN A 274 -17.74 -6.78 -21.82
CA GLN A 274 -19.02 -7.48 -21.86
C GLN A 274 -19.48 -7.56 -20.40
N ARG A 275 -20.27 -6.56 -20.00
CA ARG A 275 -21.09 -6.62 -18.80
C ARG A 275 -22.02 -7.80 -19.03
N ALA A 276 -21.81 -8.86 -18.26
CA ALA A 276 -22.83 -9.84 -17.96
C ALA A 276 -24.10 -9.06 -17.58
N SER A 277 -25.03 -8.98 -18.53
CA SER A 277 -26.30 -8.30 -18.34
C SER A 277 -27.20 -9.24 -17.58
N GLY A 278 -27.09 -9.20 -16.25
CA GLY A 278 -28.18 -9.57 -15.36
C GLY A 278 -29.23 -8.47 -15.41
N THR A 279 -30.26 -8.72 -16.21
CA THR A 279 -31.41 -7.85 -16.42
C THR A 279 -32.13 -7.58 -15.09
N LEU A 280 -32.23 -6.31 -14.68
CA LEU A 280 -33.31 -5.88 -13.79
C LEU A 280 -33.79 -4.49 -14.23
N PHE A 281 -35.04 -4.49 -14.67
CA PHE A 281 -35.84 -3.37 -15.14
C PHE A 281 -35.93 -2.26 -14.07
N VAL A 282 -35.66 -1.01 -14.47
CA VAL A 282 -36.24 0.18 -13.82
C VAL A 282 -36.72 1.15 -14.90
N THR A 283 -37.97 1.54 -14.76
CA THR A 283 -38.80 2.28 -15.71
C THR A 283 -38.45 3.76 -15.80
N LYS A 284 -38.52 4.29 -17.03
CA LYS A 284 -38.36 5.72 -17.38
C LYS A 284 -39.49 6.57 -16.78
N LYS A 285 -39.17 7.67 -16.10
CA LYS A 285 -40.05 8.85 -16.01
C LYS A 285 -39.45 10.00 -16.79
N LYS A 286 -40.19 10.41 -17.82
CA LYS A 286 -39.94 11.50 -18.76
C LYS A 286 -40.49 12.78 -18.12
N GLN A 287 -39.62 13.72 -17.75
CA GLN A 287 -40.04 15.03 -17.26
C GLN A 287 -39.73 16.08 -18.34
N ARG A 288 -40.79 16.56 -19.00
CA ARG A 288 -40.75 17.70 -19.93
C ARG A 288 -40.54 18.97 -19.10
N ARG A 289 -39.62 19.84 -19.52
CA ARG A 289 -39.59 21.25 -19.14
C ARG A 289 -39.89 22.05 -20.39
N ASP A 290 -41.04 22.71 -20.39
CA ASP A 290 -41.35 23.80 -21.30
C ASP A 290 -40.75 25.08 -20.68
N PHE A 291 -39.98 25.85 -21.45
CA PHE A 291 -39.51 27.17 -21.08
C PHE A 291 -40.03 28.16 -22.12
N TYR A 292 -40.83 29.11 -21.64
CA TYR A 292 -41.43 30.19 -22.43
C TYR A 292 -40.38 31.24 -22.81
N MET A 293 -40.44 31.69 -24.07
CA MET A 293 -39.89 32.97 -24.53
C MET A 293 -40.83 34.12 -24.14
N LEU A 294 -40.25 35.29 -23.85
CA LEU A 294 -40.57 36.65 -24.31
C LEU A 294 -40.19 37.70 -23.23
N PRO A 295 -40.03 38.98 -23.58
CA PRO A 295 -39.79 39.59 -24.89
C PRO A 295 -38.34 40.09 -25.07
#